data_AF-A0A146KBN7-F1
#
_entry.id   AF-A0A146KBN7-F1
#
_cell.length_a   1.000
_cell.length_b   1.000
_cell.length_c   1.000
_cell.angle_alpha   90.00
_cell.angle_beta   90.00
_cell.angle_gamma   90.00
#
_symmetry.space_group_name_H-M   'P 1'
#
loop_
_entity.id
_entity.type
_entity.pdbx_description
1 polymer ?
#
loop_
_entity_poly.entity_id
_entity_poly.type
_entity_poly.pdbx_seq_one_letter_code
_entity_poly.pdbx_strand_id
1 'polypeptide(L)'
;PNTKLMVKQLEQLISNHIRQKMTNQGDEIKEIISNRPLFVLFEKQLDCDTLTDHLQPKNILPIYKEKIDKLLLHTKDTLDDEMNILIENSIQEIMKTEVQKRAKIELELQTTGGKLVNALNTLKAQALASNSNINDLKSIKSLLLKMVSQLKEQVTQSSSKIVYEVDDLTQMEGEVTDDVAKRRIEVMAKYIEDVKHQMDLAGQEHAKLLLKIQILTEYKIRCDTLDKQLAQTQQAYQDLQQTLA
;
A
#
# COMPACT_ATOMS: atom_id res chain seq x y z
N PRO A 1 -2.97 6.19 -19.58
CA PRO A 1 -1.69 6.59 -20.23
C PRO A 1 -1.31 5.65 -21.39
N ASN A 2 -1.14 6.20 -22.60
CA ASN A 2 -0.93 5.44 -23.83
C ASN A 2 0.56 5.06 -23.97
N THR A 3 1.00 4.04 -23.22
CA THR A 3 2.39 3.57 -23.18
C THR A 3 2.96 3.31 -24.57
N LYS A 4 2.11 2.86 -25.51
CA LYS A 4 2.46 2.65 -26.92
C LYS A 4 2.86 3.94 -27.63
N LEU A 5 2.20 5.06 -27.32
CA LEU A 5 2.54 6.36 -27.88
C LEU A 5 3.87 6.88 -27.32
N MET A 6 4.11 6.72 -26.02
CA MET A 6 5.37 7.14 -25.39
C MET A 6 6.57 6.34 -25.91
N VAL A 7 6.41 5.02 -26.09
CA VAL A 7 7.46 4.17 -26.68
C VAL A 7 7.81 4.64 -28.09
N LYS A 8 6.82 4.91 -28.94
CA LYS A 8 7.05 5.44 -30.30
C LYS A 8 7.73 6.80 -30.30
N GLN A 9 7.37 7.69 -29.37
CA GLN A 9 8.03 8.99 -29.23
C GLN A 9 9.49 8.84 -28.81
N LEU A 10 9.77 7.91 -27.89
CA LEU A 10 11.13 7.63 -27.44
C LEU A 10 11.99 7.06 -28.57
N GLU A 11 11.45 6.09 -29.31
CA GLU A 11 12.08 5.49 -30.49
C GLU A 11 12.45 6.58 -31.52
N GLN A 12 11.49 7.44 -31.88
CA GLN A 12 11.75 8.56 -32.79
C GLN A 12 12.80 9.53 -32.28
N LEU A 13 12.78 9.88 -30.99
CA LEU A 13 13.77 10.78 -30.40
C LEU A 13 15.18 10.21 -30.47
N ILE A 14 15.35 8.93 -30.13
CA ILE A 14 16.65 8.27 -30.14
C ILE A 14 17.15 8.13 -31.60
N SER A 15 16.32 7.64 -32.52
CA SER A 15 16.67 7.55 -33.95
C SER A 15 17.07 8.90 -34.53
N ASN A 16 16.34 9.97 -34.21
CA ASN A 16 16.66 11.30 -34.69
C ASN A 16 17.99 11.81 -34.12
N HIS A 17 18.22 11.60 -32.82
CA HIS A 17 19.46 12.04 -32.17
C HIS A 17 20.69 11.35 -32.76
N ILE A 18 20.64 10.03 -32.95
CA ILE A 18 21.74 9.27 -33.54
C ILE A 18 21.96 9.67 -35.00
N ARG A 19 20.88 9.78 -35.78
CA ARG A 19 20.96 10.21 -37.18
C ARG A 19 21.63 11.57 -37.30
N GLN A 20 21.25 12.54 -36.46
CA GLN A 20 21.87 13.85 -36.45
C GLN A 20 23.37 13.76 -36.10
N LYS A 21 23.74 12.97 -35.10
CA LYS A 21 25.13 12.80 -34.70
C LYS A 21 25.98 12.15 -35.81
N MET A 22 25.43 11.15 -36.49
CA MET A 22 26.07 10.48 -37.64
C MET A 22 26.24 11.43 -38.83
N THR A 23 25.23 12.26 -39.14
CA THR A 23 25.35 13.29 -40.18
C THR A 23 26.46 14.28 -39.84
N ASN A 24 26.49 14.79 -38.60
CA ASN A 24 27.53 15.73 -38.17
C ASN A 24 28.94 15.13 -38.28
N GLN A 25 29.13 13.87 -37.87
CA GLN A 25 30.42 13.19 -38.00
C GLN A 25 30.79 12.93 -39.46
N GLY A 26 29.82 12.59 -40.30
CA GLY A 26 30.03 12.44 -41.74
C GLY A 26 30.48 13.74 -42.40
N ASP A 27 29.88 14.86 -42.00
CA ASP A 27 30.23 16.19 -42.50
C ASP A 27 31.62 16.62 -42.00
N GLU A 28 31.97 16.33 -40.75
CA GLU A 28 33.31 16.57 -40.19
C GLU A 28 34.39 15.79 -40.96
N ILE A 29 34.15 14.53 -41.29
CA ILE A 29 35.07 13.73 -42.13
C ILE A 29 35.23 14.35 -43.52
N LYS A 30 34.13 14.79 -44.14
CA LYS A 30 34.17 15.43 -45.46
C LYS A 30 34.92 16.75 -45.42
N GLU A 31 34.78 17.52 -44.36
CA GLU A 31 35.50 18.77 -44.14
C GLU A 31 37.00 18.53 -43.97
N ILE A 32 37.40 17.56 -43.14
CA ILE A 32 38.81 17.18 -42.94
C ILE A 32 39.46 16.78 -44.28
N ILE A 33 38.75 16.00 -45.10
CA ILE A 33 39.26 15.57 -46.41
C ILE A 33 39.34 16.74 -47.39
N SER A 34 38.34 17.63 -47.38
CA SER A 34 38.31 18.79 -48.28
C SER A 34 39.42 19.80 -47.98
N ASN A 35 39.75 19.95 -46.70
CA ASN A 35 40.77 20.89 -46.22
C ASN A 35 42.18 20.30 -46.18
N ARG A 36 42.36 19.04 -46.60
CA ARG A 36 43.67 18.40 -46.60
C ARG A 36 44.51 18.93 -47.77
N PRO A 37 45.66 19.58 -47.51
CA PRO A 37 46.48 20.14 -48.59
C PRO A 37 47.21 19.02 -49.31
N LEU A 38 46.73 18.65 -50.50
CA LEU A 38 47.34 17.66 -51.37
C LEU A 38 47.49 18.22 -52.78
N PHE A 39 48.67 18.02 -53.34
CA PHE A 39 48.97 18.32 -54.74
C PHE A 39 48.77 17.02 -55.52
N VAL A 40 47.67 16.92 -56.23
CA VAL A 40 47.30 15.74 -57.00
C VAL A 40 47.44 16.08 -58.47
N LEU A 41 48.24 15.27 -59.17
CA LEU A 41 48.41 15.34 -60.62
C LEU A 41 47.84 14.05 -61.21
N PHE A 42 47.22 14.16 -62.38
CA PHE A 42 46.70 13.02 -63.15
C PHE A 42 45.51 12.29 -62.54
N GLU A 43 44.68 12.96 -61.72
CA GLU A 43 43.41 12.39 -61.27
C GLU A 43 42.24 12.86 -62.13
N LYS A 44 41.58 11.91 -62.82
CA LYS A 44 40.48 12.20 -63.74
C LYS A 44 39.28 12.81 -63.02
N GLN A 45 39.04 12.36 -61.79
CA GLN A 45 37.90 12.82 -60.99
C GLN A 45 38.04 14.26 -60.49
N LEU A 46 39.25 14.84 -60.56
CA LEU A 46 39.58 16.18 -60.10
C LEU A 46 39.87 17.18 -61.23
N ASP A 47 39.64 16.76 -62.49
CA ASP A 47 39.89 17.57 -63.70
C ASP A 47 41.25 18.27 -63.65
N CYS A 48 42.33 17.47 -63.54
CA CYS A 48 43.66 17.99 -63.29
C CYS A 48 44.29 18.73 -64.48
N ASP A 49 44.84 19.92 -64.23
CA ASP A 49 45.73 20.64 -65.15
C ASP A 49 47.18 20.52 -64.70
N THR A 50 47.99 19.80 -65.47
CA THR A 50 49.38 19.51 -65.14
C THR A 50 50.27 20.76 -65.09
N LEU A 51 49.86 21.86 -65.73
CA LEU A 51 50.63 23.10 -65.77
C LEU A 51 50.40 23.99 -64.55
N THR A 52 49.29 23.84 -63.82
CA THR A 52 48.92 24.78 -62.75
C THR A 52 48.61 24.11 -61.41
N ASP A 53 48.21 22.84 -61.40
CA ASP A 53 47.80 22.11 -60.19
C ASP A 53 48.93 21.88 -59.16
N HIS A 54 50.18 22.12 -59.53
CA HIS A 54 51.31 22.08 -58.60
C HIS A 54 51.45 23.37 -57.77
N LEU A 55 50.72 24.44 -58.12
CA LEU A 55 50.82 25.75 -57.47
C LEU A 55 49.84 25.90 -56.30
N GLN A 56 48.74 25.14 -56.28
CA GLN A 56 47.72 25.19 -55.24
C GLN A 56 47.22 23.79 -54.87
N PRO A 57 46.99 23.48 -53.58
CA PRO A 57 46.40 22.21 -53.18
C PRO A 57 45.01 22.02 -53.77
N LYS A 58 44.68 20.77 -54.14
CA LYS A 58 43.35 20.40 -54.63
C LYS A 58 42.48 19.76 -53.56
N ASN A 59 41.18 20.04 -53.65
CA ASN A 59 40.16 19.33 -52.88
C ASN A 59 40.04 17.89 -53.39
N ILE A 60 40.45 16.93 -52.56
CA ILE A 60 40.40 15.49 -52.89
C ILE A 60 39.08 14.81 -52.51
N LEU A 61 38.14 15.51 -51.86
CA LEU A 61 36.84 14.95 -51.47
C LEU A 61 36.11 14.25 -52.63
N PRO A 62 36.07 14.76 -53.87
CA PRO A 62 35.37 14.10 -54.97
C PRO A 62 35.80 12.64 -55.21
N ILE A 63 37.06 12.29 -54.93
CA ILE A 63 37.59 10.92 -55.07
C ILE A 63 36.94 9.97 -54.06
N TYR A 64 36.71 10.46 -52.84
CA TYR A 64 36.26 9.64 -51.71
C TYR A 64 34.77 9.77 -51.41
N LYS A 65 34.11 10.81 -51.93
CA LYS A 65 32.74 11.19 -51.59
C LYS A 65 31.76 10.01 -51.69
N GLU A 66 31.77 9.30 -52.82
CA GLU A 66 30.86 8.17 -53.03
C GLU A 66 31.11 7.04 -52.02
N LYS A 67 32.36 6.74 -51.70
CA LYS A 67 32.72 5.69 -50.73
C LYS A 67 32.34 6.10 -49.31
N ILE A 68 32.55 7.37 -48.95
CA ILE A 68 32.16 7.94 -47.66
C ILE A 68 30.63 7.89 -47.52
N ASP A 69 29.90 8.36 -48.52
CA ASP A 69 28.43 8.38 -48.49
C ASP A 69 27.85 6.95 -48.39
N LYS A 70 28.42 5.99 -49.13
CA LYS A 70 28.05 4.57 -49.01
C LYS A 70 28.34 3.99 -47.63
N LEU A 71 29.52 4.30 -47.06
CA LEU A 71 29.89 3.83 -45.73
C LEU A 71 28.95 4.41 -44.67
N LEU A 72 28.69 5.72 -44.70
CA LEU A 72 27.79 6.40 -43.77
C LEU A 72 26.37 5.84 -43.84
N LEU A 73 25.87 5.57 -45.05
CA LEU A 73 24.57 4.95 -45.25
C LEU A 73 24.53 3.53 -44.66
N HIS A 74 25.53 2.69 -44.97
CA HIS A 74 25.59 1.33 -44.46
C HIS A 74 25.69 1.28 -42.93
N THR A 75 26.54 2.12 -42.34
CA THR A 75 26.69 2.21 -40.88
C THR A 75 25.39 2.70 -40.24
N LYS A 76 24.69 3.65 -40.85
CA LYS A 76 23.39 4.12 -40.37
C LYS A 76 22.37 2.99 -40.36
N ASP A 77 22.24 2.24 -41.46
CA ASP A 77 21.25 1.16 -41.55
C ASP A 77 21.55 0.06 -40.53
N THR A 78 22.82 -0.32 -40.35
CA THR A 78 23.22 -1.31 -39.33
C THR A 78 22.93 -0.84 -37.91
N LEU A 79 23.20 0.43 -37.61
CA LEU A 79 22.91 1.01 -36.29
C LEU A 79 21.41 1.11 -36.02
N ASP A 80 20.60 1.48 -37.01
CA ASP A 80 19.15 1.54 -36.88
C ASP A 80 18.60 0.12 -36.56
N ASP A 81 19.10 -0.93 -37.22
CA ASP A 81 18.72 -2.32 -36.94
C ASP A 81 19.14 -2.80 -35.53
N GLU A 82 20.40 -2.60 -35.15
CA GLU A 82 20.90 -2.98 -33.81
C GLU A 82 20.16 -2.26 -32.69
N MET A 83 19.86 -0.98 -32.90
CA MET A 83 19.15 -0.17 -31.93
C MET A 83 17.70 -0.63 -31.77
N ASN A 84 17.00 -0.95 -32.87
CA ASN A 84 15.64 -1.49 -32.79
C ASN A 84 15.62 -2.77 -31.94
N ILE A 85 16.58 -3.67 -32.14
CA ILE A 85 16.72 -4.90 -31.35
C ILE A 85 16.95 -4.58 -29.86
N LEU A 86 17.86 -3.64 -29.54
CA LEU A 86 18.15 -3.25 -28.15
C LEU A 86 16.94 -2.59 -27.46
N ILE A 87 16.21 -1.74 -28.18
CA ILE A 87 15.00 -1.08 -27.69
C ILE A 87 13.91 -2.13 -27.43
N GLU A 88 13.67 -3.04 -28.37
CA GLU A 88 12.69 -4.12 -28.22
C GLU A 88 13.01 -5.00 -27.02
N ASN A 89 14.26 -5.44 -26.87
CA ASN A 89 14.69 -6.25 -25.73
C ASN A 89 14.50 -5.52 -24.39
N SER A 90 14.85 -4.23 -24.34
CA SER A 90 14.69 -3.40 -23.14
C SER A 90 13.21 -3.25 -22.76
N ILE A 91 12.34 -3.02 -23.74
CA ILE A 91 10.89 -2.93 -23.53
C ILE A 91 10.34 -4.26 -23.02
N GLN A 92 10.75 -5.39 -23.61
CA GLN A 92 10.31 -6.71 -23.19
C GLN A 92 10.67 -7.01 -21.72
N GLU A 93 11.90 -6.70 -21.31
CA GLU A 93 12.35 -6.87 -19.92
C GLU A 93 11.56 -5.99 -18.93
N ILE A 94 11.31 -4.72 -19.30
CA ILE A 94 10.48 -3.82 -18.49
C ILE A 94 9.05 -4.36 -18.38
N MET A 95 8.43 -4.75 -19.50
CA MET A 95 7.05 -5.27 -19.51
C MET A 95 6.94 -6.54 -18.67
N LYS A 96 7.88 -7.47 -18.81
CA LYS A 96 7.94 -8.71 -18.02
C LYS A 96 8.01 -8.40 -16.53
N THR A 97 8.88 -7.48 -16.13
CA THR A 97 9.05 -7.05 -14.73
C THR A 97 7.76 -6.42 -14.19
N GLU A 98 7.12 -5.54 -14.96
CA GLU A 98 5.88 -4.87 -14.55
C GLU A 98 4.69 -5.83 -14.46
N VAL A 99 4.58 -6.79 -15.38
CA VAL A 99 3.56 -7.84 -15.32
C VAL A 99 3.75 -8.70 -14.07
N GLN A 100 4.98 -9.09 -13.74
CA GLN A 100 5.29 -9.86 -12.53
C GLN A 100 4.93 -9.08 -11.25
N LYS A 101 5.28 -7.79 -11.18
CA LYS A 101 4.89 -6.93 -10.05
C LYS A 101 3.38 -6.82 -9.91
N ARG A 102 2.65 -6.61 -11.01
CA ARG A 102 1.18 -6.56 -11.00
C ARG A 102 0.56 -7.86 -10.50
N ALA A 103 1.03 -9.00 -11.01
CA ALA A 103 0.55 -10.31 -10.57
C ALA A 103 0.77 -10.53 -9.06
N LYS A 104 1.92 -10.08 -8.52
CA LYS A 104 2.21 -10.14 -7.08
C LYS A 104 1.25 -9.26 -6.27
N ILE A 105 1.03 -8.01 -6.68
CA ILE A 105 0.11 -7.09 -6.01
C ILE A 105 -1.31 -7.66 -6.03
N GLU A 106 -1.75 -8.24 -7.14
CA GLU A 106 -3.09 -8.82 -7.28
C GLU A 106 -3.29 -10.03 -6.35
N LEU A 107 -2.27 -10.88 -6.20
CA LEU A 107 -2.28 -11.98 -5.24
C LEU A 107 -2.34 -11.48 -3.78
N GLU A 108 -1.58 -10.44 -3.45
CA GLU A 108 -1.60 -9.82 -2.12
C GLU A 108 -2.95 -9.16 -1.82
N LEU A 109 -3.57 -8.51 -2.80
CA LEU A 109 -4.91 -7.93 -2.72
C LEU A 109 -5.96 -9.02 -2.46
N GLN A 110 -5.93 -10.11 -3.23
CA GLN A 110 -6.85 -11.23 -3.06
C GLN A 110 -6.72 -11.87 -1.68
N THR A 111 -5.47 -12.06 -1.22
CA THR A 111 -5.19 -12.61 0.11
C THR A 111 -5.71 -11.70 1.22
N THR A 112 -5.47 -10.39 1.10
CA THR A 112 -5.91 -9.40 2.08
C THR A 112 -7.44 -9.27 2.08
N GLY A 113 -8.07 -9.28 0.91
CA GLY A 113 -9.52 -9.31 0.76
C GLY A 113 -10.15 -10.54 1.44
N GLY A 114 -9.55 -11.72 1.26
CA GLY A 114 -9.99 -12.94 1.95
C GLY A 114 -9.89 -12.83 3.48
N LYS A 115 -8.79 -12.26 4.01
CA LYS A 115 -8.64 -12.00 5.45
C LYS A 115 -9.70 -11.03 5.98
N LEU A 116 -10.01 -9.97 5.23
CA LEU A 116 -11.03 -8.99 5.60
C LEU A 116 -12.42 -9.62 5.67
N VAL A 117 -12.80 -10.43 4.67
CA VAL A 117 -14.09 -11.14 4.66
C VAL A 117 -14.20 -12.06 5.87
N ASN A 118 -13.14 -12.81 6.18
CA ASN A 118 -13.12 -13.67 7.36
C ASN A 118 -13.28 -12.86 8.66
N ALA A 119 -12.55 -11.76 8.81
CA ALA A 119 -12.66 -10.88 9.97
C ALA A 119 -14.07 -10.29 10.13
N LEU A 120 -14.70 -9.85 9.03
CA LEU A 120 -16.08 -9.35 9.04
C LEU A 120 -17.08 -10.43 9.47
N ASN A 121 -16.91 -11.66 8.98
CA ASN A 121 -17.76 -12.78 9.36
C ASN A 121 -17.62 -13.11 10.86
N THR A 122 -16.39 -13.12 11.38
CA THR A 122 -16.15 -13.31 12.82
C THR A 122 -16.78 -12.20 13.66
N LEU A 123 -16.65 -10.94 13.23
CA LEU A 123 -17.21 -9.80 13.95
C LEU A 123 -18.75 -9.83 13.94
N LYS A 124 -19.36 -10.22 12.82
CA LYS A 124 -20.80 -10.44 12.72
C LYS A 124 -21.28 -11.56 13.66
N ALA A 125 -20.56 -12.68 13.72
CA ALA A 125 -20.88 -13.77 14.64
C ALA A 125 -20.77 -13.32 16.11
N GLN A 126 -19.73 -12.57 16.46
CA GLN A 126 -19.56 -12.01 17.80
C GLN A 126 -20.66 -11.01 18.18
N ALA A 127 -21.09 -10.16 17.23
CA ALA A 127 -22.18 -9.22 17.45
C ALA A 127 -23.51 -9.93 17.71
N LEU A 128 -23.80 -10.99 16.96
CA LEU A 128 -25.00 -11.82 17.16
C LEU A 128 -24.98 -12.51 18.54
N ALA A 129 -23.84 -13.10 18.92
CA ALA A 129 -23.68 -13.72 20.23
C ALA A 129 -23.85 -12.71 21.38
N SER A 130 -23.24 -11.52 21.24
CA SER A 130 -23.38 -10.44 22.23
C SER A 130 -24.82 -9.96 22.37
N ASN A 131 -25.56 -9.88 21.27
CA ASN A 131 -26.97 -9.47 21.29
C ASN A 131 -27.85 -10.51 22.00
N SER A 132 -27.55 -11.80 21.86
CA SER A 132 -28.21 -12.86 22.64
C SER A 132 -27.98 -12.64 24.14
N ASN A 133 -26.73 -12.46 24.55
CA ASN A 133 -26.37 -12.24 25.96
C ASN A 133 -27.07 -11.00 26.55
N ILE A 134 -27.19 -9.91 25.77
CA ILE A 134 -27.93 -8.70 26.18
C ILE A 134 -29.40 -9.01 26.43
N ASN A 135 -30.03 -9.83 25.58
CA ASN A 135 -31.43 -10.22 25.75
C ASN A 135 -31.64 -11.11 26.98
N ASP A 136 -30.70 -12.02 27.26
CA ASP A 136 -30.73 -12.85 28.46
C ASP A 136 -30.60 -11.98 29.72
N LEU A 137 -29.65 -11.05 29.73
CA LEU A 137 -29.48 -10.09 30.84
C LEU A 137 -30.70 -9.20 31.05
N LYS A 138 -31.36 -8.74 29.98
CA LYS A 138 -32.62 -8.00 30.07
C LYS A 138 -33.73 -8.84 30.71
N SER A 139 -33.80 -10.12 30.36
CA SER A 139 -34.78 -11.06 30.92
C SER A 139 -34.54 -11.30 32.41
N ILE A 140 -33.28 -11.52 32.81
CA ILE A 140 -32.88 -11.64 34.22
C ILE A 140 -33.20 -10.36 35.00
N LYS A 141 -32.87 -9.19 34.45
CA LYS A 141 -33.19 -7.89 35.07
C LYS A 141 -34.69 -7.73 35.30
N SER A 142 -35.52 -8.09 34.31
CA SER A 142 -36.99 -8.05 34.43
C SER A 142 -37.49 -8.96 35.54
N LEU A 143 -36.96 -10.18 35.65
CA LEU A 143 -37.30 -11.12 36.71
C LEU A 143 -36.93 -10.58 38.10
N LEU A 144 -35.71 -10.07 38.25
CA LEU A 144 -35.24 -9.47 39.51
C LEU A 144 -36.10 -8.28 39.93
N LEU A 145 -36.46 -7.40 38.99
CA LEU A 145 -37.36 -6.27 39.28
C LEU A 145 -38.74 -6.74 39.75
N LYS A 146 -39.30 -7.81 39.15
CA LYS A 146 -40.55 -8.41 39.62
C LYS A 146 -40.41 -8.97 41.04
N MET A 147 -39.34 -9.71 41.33
CA MET A 147 -39.08 -10.25 42.67
C MET A 147 -38.93 -9.14 43.71
N VAL A 148 -38.19 -8.07 43.41
CA VAL A 148 -38.05 -6.90 44.29
C VAL A 148 -39.40 -6.24 44.54
N SER A 149 -40.25 -6.12 43.52
CA SER A 149 -41.59 -5.57 43.67
C SER A 149 -42.47 -6.44 44.57
N GLN A 150 -42.45 -7.76 44.38
CA GLN A 150 -43.19 -8.72 45.21
C GLN A 150 -42.71 -8.71 46.66
N LEU A 151 -41.40 -8.66 46.89
CA LEU A 151 -40.83 -8.56 48.24
C LEU A 151 -41.21 -7.24 48.92
N LYS A 152 -41.16 -6.12 48.19
CA LYS A 152 -41.64 -4.83 48.70
C LYS A 152 -43.12 -4.89 49.10
N GLU A 153 -43.94 -5.52 48.27
CA GLU A 153 -45.38 -5.69 48.52
C GLU A 153 -45.64 -6.61 49.73
N GLN A 154 -44.90 -7.71 49.86
CA GLN A 154 -44.95 -8.57 51.04
C GLN A 154 -44.54 -7.82 52.32
N VAL A 155 -43.50 -6.99 52.26
CA VAL A 155 -43.07 -6.17 53.41
C VAL A 155 -44.14 -5.15 53.77
N THR A 156 -44.72 -4.42 52.81
CA THR A 156 -45.79 -3.44 53.10
C THR A 156 -47.06 -4.10 53.63
N GLN A 157 -47.45 -5.26 53.10
CA GLN A 157 -48.57 -6.06 53.60
C GLN A 157 -48.29 -6.66 54.99
N SER A 158 -47.03 -7.04 55.28
CA SER A 158 -46.63 -7.54 56.61
C SER A 158 -46.58 -6.40 57.65
N SER A 159 -46.13 -5.21 57.26
CA SER A 159 -46.16 -4.01 58.11
C SER A 159 -47.57 -3.46 58.36
N SER A 160 -48.58 -3.89 57.61
CA SER A 160 -49.99 -3.58 57.87
C SER A 160 -50.74 -4.69 58.62
N LYS A 161 -50.07 -5.79 59.00
CA LYS A 161 -50.71 -6.92 59.69
C LYS A 161 -49.96 -7.46 60.92
N ILE A 162 -49.01 -6.71 61.49
CA ILE A 162 -48.40 -7.09 62.76
C ILE A 162 -48.33 -5.90 63.72
N VAL A 163 -49.29 -5.87 64.65
CA VAL A 163 -49.07 -5.39 66.02
C VAL A 163 -48.23 -6.48 66.69
N TYR A 164 -46.94 -6.24 66.93
CA TYR A 164 -46.18 -7.07 67.84
C TYR A 164 -46.46 -6.55 69.25
N GLU A 165 -47.30 -7.28 69.98
CA GLU A 165 -47.25 -7.29 71.44
C GLU A 165 -45.88 -7.87 71.83
N VAL A 166 -45.10 -7.09 72.56
CA VAL A 166 -43.82 -7.53 73.13
C VAL A 166 -44.15 -8.30 74.39
N ASP A 167 -44.49 -9.57 74.25
CA ASP A 167 -44.60 -10.51 75.37
C ASP A 167 -43.38 -11.45 75.37
N ASP A 168 -42.68 -11.40 76.50
CA ASP A 168 -41.61 -12.27 76.98
C ASP A 168 -40.34 -12.45 76.13
N LEU A 169 -39.39 -11.52 76.33
CA LEU A 169 -37.95 -11.74 76.09
C LEU A 169 -37.23 -12.17 77.37
N THR A 170 -37.78 -13.15 78.08
CA THR A 170 -37.13 -13.79 79.22
C THR A 170 -37.18 -15.31 79.08
N GLN A 171 -36.45 -15.83 78.09
CA GLN A 171 -35.78 -17.15 78.07
C GLN A 171 -35.50 -17.56 76.62
N MET A 172 -34.29 -17.24 76.14
CA MET A 172 -33.43 -18.14 75.36
C MET A 172 -32.13 -17.38 75.08
N GLU A 173 -31.28 -17.27 76.11
CA GLU A 173 -29.84 -17.24 75.89
C GLU A 173 -29.45 -18.60 75.28
N GLY A 174 -29.55 -18.70 73.97
CA GLY A 174 -28.86 -19.73 73.21
C GLY A 174 -27.47 -19.21 72.90
N GLU A 175 -26.45 -19.83 73.50
CA GLU A 175 -25.06 -19.65 73.07
C GLU A 175 -25.00 -19.80 71.54
N VAL A 176 -24.73 -18.70 70.83
CA VAL A 176 -24.16 -18.79 69.49
C VAL A 176 -22.79 -19.38 69.71
N THR A 177 -22.67 -20.69 69.54
CA THR A 177 -21.36 -21.34 69.51
C THR A 177 -20.50 -20.59 68.49
N ASP A 178 -19.33 -20.15 68.94
CA ASP A 178 -18.32 -19.37 68.21
C ASP A 178 -18.09 -19.91 66.77
N ASP A 179 -18.33 -21.21 66.59
CA ASP A 179 -18.26 -21.98 65.36
C ASP A 179 -19.23 -21.57 64.23
N VAL A 180 -20.47 -21.13 64.54
CA VAL A 180 -21.46 -20.75 63.51
C VAL A 180 -21.20 -19.34 62.97
N ALA A 181 -20.83 -18.41 63.85
CA ALA A 181 -20.41 -17.06 63.46
C ALA A 181 -19.11 -17.12 62.64
N LYS A 182 -18.15 -17.95 63.07
CA LYS A 182 -16.88 -18.18 62.36
C LYS A 182 -17.07 -18.76 60.96
N ARG A 183 -17.96 -19.77 60.78
CA ARG A 183 -18.30 -20.30 59.44
C ARG A 183 -18.94 -19.26 58.52
N ARG A 184 -19.79 -18.37 59.04
CA ARG A 184 -20.37 -17.29 58.21
C ARG A 184 -19.32 -16.27 57.76
N ILE A 185 -18.38 -15.93 58.64
CA ILE A 185 -17.26 -15.03 58.33
C ILE A 185 -16.34 -15.69 57.28
N GLU A 186 -16.03 -16.97 57.41
CA GLU A 186 -15.23 -17.72 56.42
C GLU A 186 -15.89 -17.79 55.04
N VAL A 187 -17.21 -18.01 54.99
CA VAL A 187 -17.96 -18.01 53.71
C VAL A 187 -17.97 -16.63 53.07
N MET A 188 -18.15 -15.56 53.87
CA MET A 188 -18.06 -14.18 53.36
C MET A 188 -16.65 -13.83 52.89
N ALA A 189 -15.60 -14.25 53.62
CA ALA A 189 -14.22 -14.02 53.23
C ALA A 189 -13.90 -14.70 51.89
N LYS A 190 -14.34 -15.95 51.71
CA LYS A 190 -14.18 -16.69 50.45
C LYS A 190 -14.93 -16.02 49.29
N TYR A 191 -16.14 -15.51 49.53
CA TYR A 191 -16.89 -14.78 48.52
C TYR A 191 -16.21 -13.46 48.13
N ILE A 192 -15.66 -12.72 49.10
CA ILE A 192 -14.90 -11.49 48.84
C ILE A 192 -13.65 -11.79 48.01
N GLU A 193 -12.97 -12.90 48.30
CA GLU A 193 -11.76 -13.33 47.57
C GLU A 193 -12.08 -13.76 46.13
N ASP A 194 -13.17 -14.48 45.92
CA ASP A 194 -13.66 -14.83 44.58
C ASP A 194 -14.06 -13.59 43.76
N VAL A 195 -14.76 -12.62 44.38
CA VAL A 195 -15.11 -11.35 43.72
C VAL A 195 -13.85 -10.56 43.35
N LYS A 196 -12.86 -10.53 44.24
CA LYS A 196 -11.57 -9.87 43.99
C LYS A 196 -10.83 -10.51 42.81
N HIS A 197 -10.80 -11.85 42.75
CA HIS A 197 -10.22 -12.56 41.61
C HIS A 197 -10.96 -12.24 40.30
N GLN A 198 -12.29 -12.18 40.30
CA GLN A 198 -13.05 -11.82 39.10
C GLN A 198 -12.79 -10.37 38.66
N MET A 199 -12.64 -9.45 39.61
CA MET A 199 -12.25 -8.06 39.31
C MET A 199 -10.84 -7.98 38.70
N ASP A 200 -9.88 -8.77 39.18
CA ASP A 200 -8.54 -8.81 38.62
C ASP A 200 -8.54 -9.38 37.19
N LEU A 201 -9.31 -10.45 36.93
CA LEU A 201 -9.50 -10.99 35.57
C LEU A 201 -10.12 -9.96 34.62
N ALA A 202 -11.19 -9.29 35.07
CA ALA A 202 -11.83 -8.23 34.29
C ALA A 202 -10.88 -7.05 34.02
N GLY A 203 -10.04 -6.69 35.01
CA GLY A 203 -8.99 -5.67 34.85
C GLY A 203 -7.95 -6.06 33.80
N GLN A 204 -7.50 -7.31 33.79
CA GLN A 204 -6.58 -7.83 32.78
C GLN A 204 -7.19 -7.85 31.37
N GLU A 205 -8.46 -8.23 31.24
CA GLU A 205 -9.16 -8.18 29.95
C GLU A 205 -9.36 -6.76 29.45
N HIS A 206 -9.69 -5.82 30.35
CA HIS A 206 -9.81 -4.41 30.02
C HIS A 206 -8.49 -3.84 29.51
N ALA A 207 -7.36 -4.16 30.15
CA ALA A 207 -6.03 -3.76 29.69
C ALA A 207 -5.69 -4.31 28.30
N LYS A 208 -6.04 -5.57 28.00
CA LYS A 208 -5.87 -6.16 26.66
C LYS A 208 -6.71 -5.44 25.60
N LEU A 209 -7.94 -5.06 25.95
CA LEU A 209 -8.81 -4.30 25.06
C LEU A 209 -8.27 -2.90 24.77
N LEU A 210 -7.73 -2.20 25.77
CA LEU A 210 -7.09 -0.89 25.57
C LEU A 210 -5.91 -0.97 24.60
N LEU A 211 -5.06 -2.00 24.75
CA LEU A 211 -3.95 -2.22 23.82
C LEU A 211 -4.44 -2.47 22.38
N LYS A 212 -5.52 -3.24 22.23
CA LYS A 212 -6.12 -3.51 20.91
C LYS A 212 -6.72 -2.25 20.28
N ILE A 213 -7.35 -1.38 21.08
CA ILE A 213 -7.87 -0.09 20.63
C ILE A 213 -6.73 0.82 20.16
N GLN A 214 -5.61 0.85 20.88
CA GLN A 214 -4.44 1.64 20.50
C GLN A 214 -3.88 1.19 19.14
N ILE A 215 -3.69 -0.12 18.95
CA ILE A 215 -3.23 -0.69 17.67
C ILE A 215 -4.18 -0.33 16.52
N LEU A 216 -5.49 -0.46 16.72
CA LEU A 216 -6.49 -0.11 15.71
C LEU A 216 -6.47 1.40 15.37
N THR A 217 -6.19 2.24 16.36
CA THR A 217 -6.07 3.69 16.17
C THR A 217 -4.85 4.03 15.30
N GLU A 218 -3.71 3.38 15.54
CA GLU A 218 -2.52 3.53 14.70
C GLU A 218 -2.75 3.07 13.26
N TYR A 219 -3.43 1.93 13.06
CA TYR A 219 -3.81 1.46 11.72
C TYR A 219 -4.72 2.46 11.01
N LYS A 220 -5.71 3.02 11.71
CA LYS A 220 -6.60 4.05 11.14
C LYS A 220 -5.81 5.26 10.66
N ILE A 221 -4.92 5.80 11.49
CA ILE A 221 -4.07 6.95 11.13
C ILE A 221 -3.23 6.64 9.88
N ARG A 222 -2.71 5.42 9.77
CA ARG A 222 -1.93 4.99 8.61
C ARG A 222 -2.76 4.88 7.35
N CYS A 223 -3.99 4.37 7.43
CA CYS A 223 -4.93 4.37 6.31
C CYS A 223 -5.25 5.80 5.84
N ASP A 224 -5.58 6.70 6.78
CA ASP A 224 -5.89 8.11 6.46
C ASP A 224 -4.70 8.81 5.77
N THR A 225 -3.47 8.44 6.13
CA THR A 225 -2.24 8.96 5.50
C THR A 225 -2.07 8.44 4.08
N LEU A 226 -2.31 7.15 3.85
CA LEU A 226 -2.24 6.53 2.53
C LEU A 226 -3.31 7.09 1.58
N ASP A 227 -4.52 7.34 2.08
CA ASP A 227 -5.60 7.96 1.29
C ASP A 227 -5.22 9.37 0.84
N LYS A 228 -4.57 10.16 1.70
CA LYS A 228 -4.04 11.49 1.34
C LYS A 228 -2.96 11.39 0.26
N GLN A 229 -2.04 10.44 0.37
CA GLN A 229 -0.99 10.23 -0.63
C GLN A 229 -1.57 9.78 -1.98
N LEU A 230 -2.58 8.93 -1.95
CA LEU A 230 -3.28 8.48 -3.15
C LEU A 230 -3.96 9.67 -3.85
N ALA A 231 -4.67 10.52 -3.10
CA ALA A 231 -5.32 11.71 -3.64
C ALA A 231 -4.30 12.69 -4.26
N GLN A 232 -3.16 12.92 -3.59
CA GLN A 232 -2.07 13.75 -4.13
C GLN A 232 -1.49 13.19 -5.43
N THR A 233 -1.30 11.87 -5.49
CA THR A 233 -0.76 11.21 -6.69
C THR A 233 -1.76 11.27 -7.85
N GLN A 234 -3.05 11.10 -7.56
CA GLN A 234 -4.12 11.24 -8.56
C GLN A 234 -4.21 12.67 -9.10
N GLN A 235 -4.10 13.68 -8.23
CA GLN A 235 -4.07 15.08 -8.64
C GLN A 235 -2.85 15.38 -9.53
N ALA A 236 -1.66 14.98 -9.10
CA ALA A 236 -0.43 15.15 -9.89
C ALA A 236 -0.53 14.48 -11.27
N TYR A 237 -1.18 13.31 -11.34
CA TYR A 237 -1.45 12.63 -12.61
C TYR A 237 -2.43 13.42 -13.50
N GLN A 238 -3.49 14.01 -12.94
CA GLN A 238 -4.42 14.85 -13.69
C GLN A 238 -3.76 16.13 -14.20
N ASP A 239 -2.96 16.80 -13.37
CA ASP A 239 -2.24 18.02 -13.75
C ASP A 239 -1.26 17.73 -14.89
N LEU A 240 -0.54 16.61 -14.83
CA LEU A 240 0.36 16.15 -15.89
C LEU A 240 -0.39 15.83 -17.20
N GLN A 241 -1.59 15.25 -17.11
CA GLN A 241 -2.45 15.04 -18.28
C GLN A 241 -2.91 16.34 -18.92
N GLN A 242 -3.19 17.37 -18.12
CA GLN A 242 -3.55 18.70 -18.62
C GLN A 242 -2.36 19.47 -19.21
N THR A 243 -1.13 19.22 -18.76
CA THR A 243 0.07 19.87 -19.35
C THR A 243 0.52 19.24 -20.66
N LEU A 244 0.13 17.98 -20.90
CA LEU A 244 0.46 17.22 -22.11
C LEU A 244 -0.63 17.29 -23.21
N ALA A 245 -1.77 17.92 -22.91
CA ALA A 245 -2.87 18.20 -23.84
C ALA A 245 -2.77 19.62 -24.40
#